data_AF-A0A6I2YMS3-F1
#
_entry.id   AF-A0A6I2YMS3-F1
#
_cell.length_a   1.000
_cell.length_b   1.000
_cell.length_c   1.000
_cell.angle_alpha   90.00
_cell.angle_beta   90.00
_cell.angle_gamma   90.00
#
_symmetry.space_group_name_H-M   'P 1'
#
loop_
_entity.id
_entity.type
_entity.pdbx_description
1 polymer ?
#
loop_
_entity_poly.entity_id
_entity_poly.type
_entity_poly.pdbx_seq_one_letter_code
_entity_poly.pdbx_strand_id
1 'polypeptide(L)'
;MPIDQRRAAAKKRTSSDRRSRVSALQAREQLIATTIDLLRELPFDEVSVRVITDRADLNPSTVLRNFGTIDTLFAAVSQELLARSTGRLEDGKAETALFDPDVILRTKLLAWLLGRGVESSLLAPDPNNQMVKAMADRIQRESKVQARTAMAFNEILAYAAEGFVLFSEIHIADESLRSDGFQLIVQLQSMLAQAESDLGWAGKR
;
A
#
# COMPACT_ATOMS: atom_id res chain seq x y z
N MET A 1 3.07 69.34 9.94
CA MET A 1 3.12 68.09 10.72
C MET A 1 2.71 68.39 12.17
N PRO A 2 2.06 67.49 12.91
CA PRO A 2 1.52 66.18 12.53
C PRO A 2 0.07 65.90 12.99
N ILE A 3 -0.63 65.16 12.13
CA ILE A 3 -1.77 64.30 12.43
C ILE A 3 -1.17 63.02 13.02
N ASP A 4 -1.52 62.63 14.25
CA ASP A 4 -1.56 61.23 14.70
C ASP A 4 -1.80 61.11 16.22
N GLN A 5 -3.05 61.34 16.62
CA GLN A 5 -3.58 60.79 17.88
C GLN A 5 -5.03 60.36 17.67
N ARG A 6 -5.25 59.34 16.83
CA ARG A 6 -6.43 58.47 16.94
C ARG A 6 -5.99 57.12 17.47
N ARG A 7 -6.08 57.04 18.81
CA ARG A 7 -6.01 55.83 19.60
C ARG A 7 -6.83 54.67 19.00
N ALA A 8 -6.30 53.48 19.25
CA ALA A 8 -7.07 52.29 19.59
C ALA A 8 -7.91 51.63 18.48
N ALA A 9 -7.25 50.76 17.73
CA ALA A 9 -7.75 49.40 17.55
C ALA A 9 -6.58 48.47 17.24
N ALA A 10 -5.78 48.18 18.27
CA ALA A 10 -5.06 46.91 18.34
C ALA A 10 -6.14 45.81 18.33
N LYS A 11 -6.59 45.46 17.13
CA LYS A 11 -7.53 44.37 16.90
C LYS A 11 -6.74 43.11 17.20
N LYS A 12 -6.86 42.67 18.46
CA LYS A 12 -6.63 41.30 18.90
C LYS A 12 -7.05 40.39 17.74
N ARG A 13 -6.07 39.87 17.01
CA ARG A 13 -6.22 38.62 16.27
C ARG A 13 -6.45 37.57 17.34
N THR A 14 -7.72 37.39 17.66
CA THR A 14 -8.24 36.34 18.53
C THR A 14 -7.84 35.00 17.94
N SER A 15 -6.76 34.43 18.48
CA SER A 15 -6.71 33.06 19.00
C SER A 15 -7.25 31.88 18.16
N SER A 16 -7.39 31.97 16.84
CA SER A 16 -7.77 30.81 16.01
C SER A 16 -6.61 30.11 15.30
N ASP A 17 -5.36 30.50 15.57
CA ASP A 17 -4.20 30.03 14.78
C ASP A 17 -3.07 29.44 15.64
N ARG A 18 -3.45 28.72 16.69
CA ARG A 18 -2.57 27.78 17.38
C ARG A 18 -3.03 26.36 17.18
N ARG A 19 -3.43 26.00 15.95
CA ARG A 19 -3.39 24.58 15.58
C ARG A 19 -1.93 24.17 15.72
N SER A 20 -1.71 23.13 16.52
CA SER A 20 -0.40 22.59 16.90
C SER A 20 0.58 22.68 15.73
N ARG A 21 1.79 23.19 15.96
CA ARG A 21 2.89 23.08 15.00
C ARG A 21 3.32 21.62 14.93
N VAL A 22 2.48 20.80 14.31
CA VAL A 22 2.77 19.40 13.97
C VAL A 22 3.99 19.44 13.04
N SER A 23 5.01 18.64 13.34
CA SER A 23 6.20 18.57 12.49
C SER A 23 5.81 18.10 11.08
N ALA A 24 6.61 18.40 10.06
CA ALA A 24 6.33 17.93 8.71
C ALA A 24 6.18 16.39 8.65
N LEU A 25 7.01 15.67 9.42
CA LEU A 25 6.95 14.22 9.54
C LEU A 25 5.65 13.75 10.19
N GLN A 26 5.28 14.31 11.33
CA GLN A 26 4.03 13.96 12.02
C GLN A 26 2.79 14.26 11.15
N ALA A 27 2.81 15.37 10.42
CA ALA A 27 1.72 15.73 9.51
C ALA A 27 1.63 14.74 8.34
N ARG A 28 2.78 14.27 7.83
CA ARG A 28 2.86 13.24 6.79
C ARG A 28 2.26 11.93 7.28
N GLU A 29 2.68 11.44 8.44
CA GLU A 29 2.17 10.22 9.07
C GLU A 29 0.67 10.31 9.33
N GLN A 30 0.21 11.44 9.88
CA GLN A 30 -1.21 11.67 10.16
C GLN A 30 -2.06 11.68 8.89
N LEU A 31 -1.58 12.30 7.81
CA LEU A 31 -2.29 12.29 6.52
C LEU A 31 -2.39 10.87 5.95
N ILE A 32 -1.33 10.08 6.02
CA ILE A 32 -1.34 8.67 5.54
C ILE A 32 -2.33 7.85 6.36
N ALA A 33 -2.24 7.90 7.69
CA ALA A 33 -3.13 7.13 8.57
C ALA A 33 -4.60 7.51 8.35
N THR A 34 -4.91 8.81 8.32
CA THR A 34 -6.27 9.31 8.08
C THR A 34 -6.80 8.87 6.72
N THR A 35 -5.95 8.89 5.69
CA THR A 35 -6.36 8.48 4.34
C THR A 35 -6.65 6.97 4.27
N ILE A 36 -5.87 6.14 4.96
CA ILE A 36 -6.14 4.69 5.07
C ILE A 36 -7.53 4.46 5.70
N ASP A 37 -7.83 5.16 6.80
CA ASP A 37 -9.13 5.01 7.46
C ASP A 37 -10.29 5.43 6.55
N LEU A 38 -10.15 6.55 5.85
CA LEU A 38 -11.16 7.01 4.89
C LEU A 38 -11.35 6.05 3.70
N LEU A 39 -10.26 5.49 3.17
CA LEU A 39 -10.33 4.53 2.06
C LEU A 39 -10.95 3.18 2.45
N ARG A 40 -11.05 2.87 3.75
CA ARG A 40 -11.82 1.74 4.26
C ARG A 40 -13.31 2.05 4.43
N GLU A 41 -13.64 3.32 4.62
CA GLU A 41 -15.01 3.80 4.89
C GLU A 41 -15.75 4.24 3.61
N LEU A 42 -15.04 4.80 2.63
CA LEU A 42 -15.61 5.54 1.51
C LEU A 42 -15.12 5.00 0.15
N PRO A 43 -15.93 5.13 -0.91
CA PRO A 43 -15.46 4.97 -2.29
C PRO A 43 -14.26 5.89 -2.60
N PHE A 44 -13.32 5.43 -3.42
CA PHE A 44 -12.06 6.14 -3.66
C PHE A 44 -12.23 7.53 -4.29
N ASP A 45 -13.27 7.72 -5.10
CA ASP A 45 -13.62 9.00 -5.73
C ASP A 45 -14.27 10.02 -4.76
N GLU A 46 -14.76 9.56 -3.60
CA GLU A 46 -15.27 10.43 -2.53
C GLU A 46 -14.18 10.89 -1.56
N VAL A 47 -13.02 10.22 -1.54
CA VAL A 47 -11.87 10.58 -0.69
C VAL A 47 -11.09 11.73 -1.33
N SER A 48 -11.47 12.97 -0.98
CA SER A 48 -10.83 14.20 -1.47
C SER A 48 -9.85 14.82 -0.48
N VAL A 49 -8.97 15.72 -0.95
CA VAL A 49 -8.05 16.50 -0.09
C VAL A 49 -8.79 17.15 1.07
N ARG A 50 -9.96 17.74 0.80
CA ARG A 50 -10.79 18.38 1.82
C ARG A 50 -11.25 17.39 2.88
N VAL A 51 -11.82 16.26 2.47
CA VAL A 51 -12.31 15.22 3.39
C VAL A 51 -11.18 14.70 4.27
N ILE A 52 -10.00 14.44 3.68
CA ILE A 52 -8.80 14.00 4.41
C ILE A 52 -8.37 15.05 5.44
N THR A 53 -8.19 16.30 5.02
CA THR A 53 -7.68 17.34 5.92
C THR A 53 -8.68 17.74 7.00
N ASP A 54 -9.98 17.70 6.69
CA ASP A 54 -11.04 17.94 7.68
C ASP A 54 -11.03 16.82 8.74
N ARG A 55 -10.89 15.54 8.34
CA ARG A 55 -10.77 14.41 9.27
C ARG A 55 -9.47 14.44 10.08
N ALA A 56 -8.37 14.89 9.49
CA ALA A 56 -7.07 15.00 10.16
C ALA A 56 -6.91 16.28 11.01
N ASP A 57 -7.87 17.21 11.01
CA ASP A 57 -7.73 18.57 11.58
C ASP A 57 -6.46 19.31 11.08
N LEU A 58 -6.18 19.18 9.79
CA LEU A 58 -5.04 19.83 9.11
C LEU A 58 -5.50 20.87 8.10
N ASN A 59 -4.61 21.77 7.72
CA ASN A 59 -4.88 22.70 6.62
C ASN A 59 -4.74 21.98 5.26
N PRO A 60 -5.63 22.19 4.28
CA PRO A 60 -5.52 21.60 2.94
C PRO A 60 -4.15 21.77 2.26
N SER A 61 -3.48 22.91 2.47
CA SER A 61 -2.12 23.15 1.97
C SER A 61 -1.06 22.17 2.49
N THR A 62 -1.36 21.44 3.57
CA THR A 62 -0.49 20.40 4.14
C THR A 62 -0.33 19.22 3.20
N VAL A 63 -1.36 18.87 2.42
CA VAL A 63 -1.24 17.80 1.40
C VAL A 63 -0.29 18.24 0.29
N LEU A 64 -0.50 19.43 -0.27
CA LEU A 64 0.37 20.01 -1.29
C LEU A 64 1.84 20.08 -0.81
N ARG A 65 2.07 20.53 0.43
CA ARG A 65 3.42 20.67 1.00
C ARG A 65 4.15 19.33 1.17
N ASN A 66 3.44 18.26 1.54
CA ASN A 66 4.06 16.97 1.88
C ASN A 66 4.05 15.95 0.73
N PHE A 67 3.11 16.07 -0.20
CA PHE A 67 2.88 15.07 -1.26
C PHE A 67 2.77 15.70 -2.66
N GLY A 68 2.56 17.01 -2.77
CA GLY A 68 2.32 17.68 -4.06
C GLY A 68 0.89 17.47 -4.56
N THR A 69 0.45 16.22 -4.72
CA THR A 69 -0.89 15.87 -5.21
C THR A 69 -1.56 14.82 -4.32
N ILE A 70 -2.87 14.65 -4.50
CA ILE A 70 -3.60 13.55 -3.86
C ILE A 70 -3.14 12.18 -4.37
N ASP A 71 -2.80 12.07 -5.65
CA ASP A 71 -2.34 10.82 -6.25
C ASP A 71 -1.00 10.37 -5.64
N THR A 72 -0.09 11.31 -5.36
CA THR A 72 1.17 11.01 -4.63
C THR A 72 0.91 10.63 -3.17
N LEU A 73 -0.11 11.20 -2.53
CA LEU A 73 -0.55 10.76 -1.20
C LEU A 73 -1.10 9.33 -1.25
N PHE A 74 -1.93 9.00 -2.23
CA PHE A 74 -2.48 7.66 -2.40
C PHE A 74 -1.38 6.63 -2.75
N ALA A 75 -0.39 7.01 -3.55
CA ALA A 75 0.80 6.19 -3.79
C ALA A 75 1.56 5.94 -2.48
N ALA A 76 1.78 6.96 -1.65
CA ALA A 76 2.41 6.79 -0.33
C ALA A 76 1.58 5.89 0.59
N VAL A 77 0.25 5.99 0.56
CA VAL A 77 -0.65 5.10 1.28
C VAL A 77 -0.51 3.65 0.80
N SER A 78 -0.38 3.39 -0.51
CA SER A 78 -0.16 2.03 -1.01
C SER A 78 1.15 1.39 -0.51
N GLN A 79 2.20 2.20 -0.29
CA GLN A 79 3.46 1.73 0.28
C GLN A 79 3.31 1.42 1.77
N GLU A 80 2.61 2.29 2.51
CA GLU A 80 2.32 2.08 3.93
C GLU A 80 1.48 0.81 4.16
N LEU A 81 0.43 0.59 3.35
CA LEU A 81 -0.40 -0.62 3.42
C LEU A 81 0.45 -1.90 3.20
N LEU A 82 1.38 -1.85 2.24
CA LEU A 82 2.30 -2.95 2.00
C LEU A 82 3.20 -3.19 3.22
N ALA A 83 3.80 -2.13 3.79
CA ALA A 83 4.67 -2.22 4.96
C ALA A 83 3.96 -2.80 6.19
N ARG A 84 2.70 -2.40 6.44
CA ARG A 84 1.86 -2.95 7.51
C ARG A 84 1.59 -4.44 7.33
N SER A 85 1.38 -4.88 6.10
CA SER A 85 1.19 -6.31 5.80
C SER A 85 2.47 -7.12 6.01
N THR A 86 3.64 -6.57 5.69
CA THR A 86 4.93 -7.24 5.91
C THR A 86 5.15 -7.57 7.38
N GLY A 87 4.85 -6.62 8.28
CA GLY A 87 4.99 -6.84 9.73
C GLY A 87 4.12 -7.99 10.26
N ARG A 88 2.99 -8.28 9.62
CA ARG A 88 2.10 -9.40 10.01
C ARG A 88 2.51 -10.75 9.42
N LEU A 89 3.27 -10.75 8.32
CA LEU A 89 3.77 -11.97 7.67
C LEU A 89 4.82 -12.70 8.52
N GLU A 90 5.55 -11.97 9.36
CA GLU A 90 6.55 -12.54 10.28
C GLU A 90 5.92 -13.45 11.36
N ASP A 91 4.61 -13.30 11.63
CA ASP A 91 3.85 -14.08 12.62
C ASP A 91 3.36 -15.46 12.12
N GLY A 92 3.76 -15.89 10.92
CA GLY A 92 3.71 -17.30 10.52
C GLY A 92 2.47 -17.79 9.77
N LYS A 93 1.56 -16.91 9.33
CA LYS A 93 0.39 -17.30 8.52
C LYS A 93 0.44 -16.72 7.09
N ALA A 94 1.26 -17.30 6.21
CA ALA A 94 1.31 -16.89 4.81
C ALA A 94 0.00 -17.11 4.06
N GLU A 95 -0.77 -18.14 4.43
CA GLU A 95 -2.06 -18.46 3.78
C GLU A 95 -3.07 -17.32 3.93
N THR A 96 -3.02 -16.60 5.05
CA THR A 96 -3.90 -15.44 5.30
C THR A 96 -3.36 -14.14 4.71
N ALA A 97 -2.09 -14.08 4.33
CA ALA A 97 -1.47 -12.83 3.88
C ALA A 97 -2.00 -12.33 2.54
N LEU A 98 -2.43 -13.23 1.66
CA LEU A 98 -3.09 -12.87 0.40
C LEU A 98 -4.48 -12.26 0.62
N PHE A 99 -5.11 -12.57 1.75
CA PHE A 99 -6.42 -12.05 2.16
C PHE A 99 -6.30 -10.98 3.25
N ASP A 100 -5.10 -10.46 3.46
CA ASP A 100 -4.87 -9.39 4.41
C ASP A 100 -5.66 -8.14 3.96
N PRO A 101 -6.46 -7.50 4.84
CA PRO A 101 -7.24 -6.34 4.46
C PRO A 101 -6.44 -5.18 3.87
N ASP A 102 -5.19 -4.98 4.31
CA ASP A 102 -4.32 -3.93 3.76
C ASP A 102 -3.79 -4.32 2.38
N VAL A 103 -3.51 -5.60 2.12
CA VAL A 103 -3.17 -6.10 0.78
C VAL A 103 -4.35 -5.93 -0.17
N ILE A 104 -5.56 -6.31 0.25
CA ILE A 104 -6.78 -6.14 -0.55
C ILE A 104 -7.00 -4.66 -0.89
N LEU A 105 -6.95 -3.79 0.13
CA LEU A 105 -7.16 -2.35 -0.07
C LEU A 105 -6.07 -1.75 -0.98
N ARG A 106 -4.81 -2.13 -0.78
CA ARG A 106 -3.69 -1.70 -1.62
C ARG A 106 -3.92 -2.08 -3.07
N THR A 107 -4.27 -3.33 -3.35
CA THR A 107 -4.47 -3.80 -4.73
C THR A 107 -5.61 -3.06 -5.41
N LYS A 108 -6.74 -2.87 -4.71
CA LYS A 108 -7.87 -2.08 -5.25
C LYS A 108 -7.44 -0.63 -5.53
N LEU A 109 -6.70 0.00 -4.60
CA LEU A 109 -6.21 1.37 -4.76
C LEU A 109 -5.27 1.52 -5.96
N LEU A 110 -4.34 0.57 -6.14
CA LEU A 110 -3.42 0.57 -7.28
C LEU A 110 -4.15 0.45 -8.61
N ALA A 111 -5.10 -0.48 -8.72
CA ALA A 111 -5.91 -0.62 -9.93
C ALA A 111 -6.70 0.65 -10.25
N TRP A 112 -7.26 1.31 -9.25
CA TRP A 112 -7.96 2.58 -9.43
C TRP A 112 -7.03 3.72 -9.88
N LEU A 113 -5.83 3.84 -9.28
CA LEU A 113 -4.83 4.84 -9.68
C LEU A 113 -4.35 4.61 -11.13
N LEU A 114 -4.10 3.34 -11.51
CA LEU A 114 -3.77 2.97 -12.88
C LEU A 114 -4.89 3.32 -13.85
N GLY A 115 -6.15 3.03 -13.49
CA GLY A 115 -7.33 3.39 -14.28
C GLY A 115 -7.51 4.90 -14.47
N ARG A 116 -6.99 5.71 -13.55
CA ARG A 116 -6.94 7.18 -13.65
C ARG A 116 -5.74 7.71 -14.44
N GLY A 117 -4.84 6.85 -14.89
CA GLY A 117 -3.65 7.24 -15.65
C GLY A 117 -2.49 7.74 -14.78
N VAL A 118 -2.44 7.38 -13.49
CA VAL A 118 -1.27 7.67 -12.64
C VAL A 118 -0.07 6.86 -13.14
N GLU A 119 1.07 7.53 -13.30
CA GLU A 119 2.34 6.94 -13.72
C GLU A 119 2.71 5.71 -12.87
N SER A 120 2.93 4.57 -13.52
CA SER A 120 3.25 3.30 -12.83
C SER A 120 4.55 3.36 -12.03
N SER A 121 5.49 4.22 -12.42
CA SER A 121 6.74 4.46 -11.68
C SER A 121 6.51 5.02 -10.27
N LEU A 122 5.39 5.72 -10.02
CA LEU A 122 4.99 6.18 -8.69
C LEU A 122 4.35 5.08 -7.83
N LEU A 123 3.88 4.03 -8.48
CA LEU A 123 3.12 2.94 -7.87
C LEU A 123 3.98 1.69 -7.61
N ALA A 124 5.15 1.62 -8.24
CA ALA A 124 6.11 0.55 -8.05
C ALA A 124 6.43 0.41 -6.55
N PRO A 125 6.48 -0.83 -6.01
CA PRO A 125 6.93 -1.05 -4.64
C PRO A 125 8.32 -0.43 -4.43
N ASP A 126 8.57 0.12 -3.24
CA ASP A 126 9.94 0.51 -2.88
C ASP A 126 10.87 -0.70 -3.11
N PRO A 127 11.97 -0.55 -3.90
CA PRO A 127 12.93 -1.63 -4.11
C PRO A 127 13.54 -2.19 -2.81
N ASN A 128 13.51 -1.41 -1.72
CA ASN A 128 13.96 -1.82 -0.40
C ASN A 128 12.83 -2.43 0.45
N ASN A 129 11.60 -2.54 -0.08
CA ASN A 129 10.50 -3.16 0.63
C ASN A 129 10.82 -4.64 0.86
N GLN A 130 10.94 -4.99 2.14
CA GLN A 130 11.38 -6.31 2.55
C GLN A 130 10.35 -7.41 2.27
N MET A 131 9.08 -7.09 1.95
CA MET A 131 8.04 -8.10 1.74
C MET A 131 8.33 -9.04 0.57
N VAL A 132 8.62 -8.46 -0.60
CA VAL A 132 8.89 -9.22 -1.83
C VAL A 132 10.10 -10.12 -1.61
N LYS A 133 11.14 -9.56 -0.99
CA LYS A 133 12.36 -10.30 -0.65
C LYS A 133 12.10 -11.39 0.41
N ALA A 134 11.37 -11.08 1.48
CA ALA A 134 11.07 -12.03 2.55
C ALA A 134 10.25 -13.22 2.05
N MET A 135 9.28 -12.98 1.16
CA MET A 135 8.49 -14.05 0.55
C MET A 135 9.32 -14.90 -0.41
N ALA A 136 10.16 -14.28 -1.26
CA ALA A 136 11.09 -15.01 -2.11
C ALA A 136 12.10 -15.82 -1.28
N ASP A 137 12.70 -15.24 -0.23
CA ASP A 137 13.63 -15.92 0.67
C ASP A 137 12.96 -17.10 1.41
N ARG A 138 11.66 -16.97 1.75
CA ARG A 138 10.86 -18.06 2.31
C ARG A 138 10.69 -19.19 1.29
N ILE A 139 10.20 -18.90 0.09
CA ILE A 139 10.02 -19.89 -1.00
C ILE A 139 11.35 -20.59 -1.28
N GLN A 140 12.44 -19.84 -1.33
CA GLN A 140 13.78 -20.35 -1.56
C GLN A 140 14.19 -21.37 -0.49
N ARG A 141 14.00 -21.05 0.79
CA ARG A 141 14.37 -21.92 1.91
C ARG A 141 13.49 -23.17 1.99
N GLU A 142 12.18 -23.01 1.87
CA GLU A 142 11.22 -24.11 2.01
C GLU A 142 11.31 -25.09 0.84
N SER A 143 11.46 -24.56 -0.39
CA SER A 143 11.46 -25.37 -1.62
C SER A 143 12.86 -25.78 -2.07
N LYS A 144 13.91 -25.30 -1.39
CA LYS A 144 15.34 -25.58 -1.67
C LYS A 144 15.74 -25.29 -3.13
N VAL A 145 15.27 -24.17 -3.65
CA VAL A 145 15.55 -23.70 -5.03
C VAL A 145 16.52 -22.52 -5.05
N GLN A 146 16.95 -22.09 -6.23
CA GLN A 146 17.72 -20.86 -6.39
C GLN A 146 16.86 -19.61 -6.22
N ALA A 147 17.52 -18.50 -5.88
CA ALA A 147 16.87 -17.20 -5.71
C ALA A 147 16.08 -16.77 -6.96
N ARG A 148 16.61 -17.03 -8.16
CA ARG A 148 15.92 -16.75 -9.42
C ARG A 148 14.56 -17.46 -9.51
N THR A 149 14.52 -18.75 -9.20
CA THR A 149 13.31 -19.58 -9.23
C THR A 149 12.31 -19.09 -8.18
N ALA A 150 12.78 -18.82 -6.97
CA ALA A 150 11.94 -18.32 -5.89
C ALA A 150 11.33 -16.95 -6.21
N MET A 151 12.10 -16.02 -6.78
CA MET A 151 11.61 -14.71 -7.22
C MET A 151 10.58 -14.84 -8.34
N ALA A 152 10.85 -15.68 -9.35
CA ALA A 152 9.92 -15.89 -10.45
C ALA A 152 8.58 -16.49 -9.96
N PHE A 153 8.64 -17.46 -9.05
CA PHE A 153 7.43 -18.03 -8.46
C PHE A 153 6.69 -17.01 -7.59
N ASN A 154 7.40 -16.23 -6.77
CA ASN A 154 6.80 -15.17 -5.97
C ASN A 154 6.05 -14.15 -6.84
N GLU A 155 6.62 -13.78 -8.00
CA GLU A 155 5.99 -12.87 -8.95
C GLU A 155 4.69 -13.48 -9.53
N ILE A 156 4.69 -14.77 -9.86
CA ILE A 156 3.48 -15.48 -10.31
C ILE A 156 2.41 -15.46 -9.22
N LEU A 157 2.78 -15.71 -7.96
CA LEU A 157 1.85 -15.66 -6.83
C LEU A 157 1.27 -14.25 -6.63
N ALA A 158 2.10 -13.22 -6.77
CA ALA A 158 1.67 -11.83 -6.67
C ALA A 158 0.62 -11.51 -7.75
N TYR A 159 0.88 -11.82 -9.02
CA TYR A 159 -0.09 -11.63 -10.11
C TYR A 159 -1.38 -12.42 -9.89
N ALA A 160 -1.28 -13.68 -9.46
CA ALA A 160 -2.45 -14.51 -9.21
C ALA A 160 -3.31 -13.94 -8.06
N ALA A 161 -2.68 -13.49 -6.98
CA ALA A 161 -3.36 -12.90 -5.84
C ALA A 161 -4.00 -11.55 -6.19
N GLU A 162 -3.27 -10.67 -6.87
CA GLU A 162 -3.79 -9.38 -7.32
C GLU A 162 -4.97 -9.56 -8.29
N GLY A 163 -4.85 -10.50 -9.23
CA GLY A 163 -5.95 -10.89 -10.12
C GLY A 163 -7.17 -11.40 -9.35
N PHE A 164 -6.97 -12.28 -8.36
CA PHE A 164 -8.06 -12.76 -7.53
C PHE A 164 -8.76 -11.61 -6.78
N VAL A 165 -8.01 -10.69 -6.18
CA VAL A 165 -8.59 -9.53 -5.48
C VAL A 165 -9.44 -8.67 -6.42
N LEU A 166 -8.93 -8.36 -7.62
CA LEU A 166 -9.61 -7.46 -8.57
C LEU A 166 -10.82 -8.11 -9.24
N PHE A 167 -10.78 -9.41 -9.48
CA PHE A 167 -11.82 -10.11 -10.25
C PHE A 167 -12.70 -11.03 -9.37
N SER A 168 -12.47 -11.09 -8.06
CA SER A 168 -13.25 -11.95 -7.15
C SER A 168 -14.77 -11.74 -7.23
N GLU A 169 -15.23 -10.51 -7.45
CA GLU A 169 -16.66 -10.18 -7.53
C GLU A 169 -17.33 -10.68 -8.83
N ILE A 170 -16.55 -11.00 -9.86
CA ILE A 170 -17.03 -11.54 -11.14
C ILE A 170 -16.74 -13.04 -11.31
N HIS A 171 -16.06 -13.66 -10.35
CA HIS A 171 -15.77 -15.09 -10.33
C HIS A 171 -16.59 -15.79 -9.25
N ILE A 172 -17.26 -16.88 -9.63
CA ILE A 172 -17.92 -17.76 -8.66
C ILE A 172 -16.85 -18.73 -8.12
N ALA A 173 -16.17 -18.32 -7.07
CA ALA A 173 -15.29 -19.20 -6.29
C ALA A 173 -15.92 -19.41 -4.92
N ASP A 174 -16.57 -20.55 -4.72
CA ASP A 174 -17.01 -20.95 -3.39
C ASP A 174 -15.80 -21.24 -2.47
N GLU A 175 -16.07 -21.54 -1.20
CA GLU A 175 -15.02 -21.82 -0.23
C GLU A 175 -14.19 -23.05 -0.60
N SER A 176 -14.81 -24.09 -1.20
CA SER A 176 -14.10 -25.27 -1.69
C SER A 176 -13.11 -24.93 -2.80
N LEU A 177 -13.52 -24.19 -3.84
CA LEU A 177 -12.64 -23.85 -4.95
C LEU A 177 -11.45 -22.97 -4.49
N ARG A 178 -11.67 -22.09 -3.50
CA ARG A 178 -10.58 -21.31 -2.88
C ARG A 178 -9.59 -22.20 -2.13
N SER A 179 -10.10 -23.16 -1.35
CA SER A 179 -9.27 -24.16 -0.66
C SER A 179 -8.46 -25.00 -1.67
N ASP A 180 -9.10 -25.48 -2.73
CA ASP A 180 -8.44 -26.28 -3.78
C ASP A 180 -7.36 -25.47 -4.51
N GLY A 181 -7.64 -24.19 -4.80
CA GLY A 181 -6.66 -23.27 -5.39
C GLY A 181 -5.42 -23.09 -4.49
N PHE A 182 -5.62 -22.98 -3.17
CA PHE A 182 -4.51 -22.91 -2.22
C PHE A 182 -3.70 -24.22 -2.18
N GLN A 183 -4.37 -25.37 -2.14
CA GLN A 183 -3.69 -26.67 -2.20
C GLN A 183 -2.88 -26.83 -3.50
N LEU A 184 -3.42 -26.36 -4.63
CA LEU A 184 -2.72 -26.37 -5.90
C LEU A 184 -1.46 -25.49 -5.87
N ILE A 185 -1.51 -24.31 -5.27
CA ILE A 185 -0.33 -23.44 -5.08
C ILE A 185 0.76 -24.16 -4.26
N VAL A 186 0.39 -24.80 -3.15
CA VAL A 186 1.33 -25.57 -2.32
C VAL A 186 1.94 -26.74 -3.11
N GLN A 187 1.11 -27.45 -3.89
CA GLN A 187 1.59 -28.54 -4.74
C GLN A 187 2.56 -28.02 -5.81
N LEU A 188 2.24 -26.92 -6.49
CA LEU A 188 3.14 -26.28 -7.46
C LEU A 188 4.46 -25.84 -6.83
N GLN A 189 4.41 -25.29 -5.61
CA GLN A 189 5.61 -24.91 -4.86
C GLN A 189 6.52 -26.13 -4.60
N SER A 190 5.94 -27.29 -4.26
CA SER A 190 6.69 -28.53 -4.04
C SER A 190 7.42 -29.04 -5.30
N MET A 191 6.94 -28.64 -6.49
CA MET A 191 7.49 -29.03 -7.79
C MET A 191 8.58 -28.08 -8.31
N LEU A 192 8.86 -26.97 -7.60
CA LEU A 192 9.78 -25.94 -8.10
C LEU A 192 11.19 -26.44 -8.36
N ALA A 193 11.71 -27.38 -7.57
CA ALA A 193 13.04 -27.94 -7.78
C ALA A 193 13.14 -28.71 -9.11
N GLN A 194 12.08 -29.45 -9.46
CA GLN A 194 12.01 -30.13 -10.75
C GLN A 194 11.90 -29.12 -11.89
N ALA A 195 11.01 -28.13 -11.77
CA ALA A 195 10.87 -27.06 -12.76
C ALA A 195 12.18 -26.29 -12.98
N GLU A 196 12.95 -26.01 -11.92
CA GLU A 196 14.26 -25.37 -12.01
C GLU A 196 15.25 -26.20 -12.83
N SER A 197 15.26 -27.53 -12.61
CA SER A 197 16.08 -28.47 -13.38
C SER A 197 15.67 -28.48 -14.85
N ASP A 198 14.37 -28.62 -15.12
CA ASP A 198 13.82 -28.72 -16.48
C ASP A 198 14.05 -27.43 -17.29
N LEU A 199 14.02 -26.27 -16.64
CA LEU A 199 14.32 -24.97 -17.24
C LEU A 199 15.83 -24.71 -17.42
N GLY A 200 16.70 -25.62 -16.96
CA GLY A 200 18.15 -25.46 -17.01
C GLY A 200 18.67 -24.30 -16.16
N TRP A 201 17.93 -23.95 -15.10
CA TRP A 201 18.32 -22.92 -14.15
C TRP A 201 19.19 -23.48 -13.03
N ALA A 202 19.10 -24.79 -12.77
CA ALA A 202 20.00 -25.53 -11.89
C ALA A 202 21.49 -25.31 -12.29
N GLY A 203 22.25 -24.58 -11.47
CA GLY A 203 23.71 -24.48 -11.60
C GLY A 203 24.30 -23.24 -12.29
N LYS A 204 23.54 -22.21 -12.65
CA LYS A 204 24.12 -20.91 -13.04
C LYS A 204 24.41 -20.06 -11.79
N ARG A 205 25.55 -20.30 -11.15
CA ARG A 205 26.11 -19.41 -10.11
C ARG A 205 26.84 -18.23 -10.74
#